data_AF-A0A917FR67-F1
#
_entry.id   AF-A0A917FR67-F1
#
_cell.length_a   1.000
_cell.length_b   1.000
_cell.length_c   1.000
_cell.angle_alpha   90.00
_cell.angle_beta   90.00
_cell.angle_gamma   90.00
#
_symmetry.space_group_name_H-M   'P 1'
#
loop_
_entity.id
_entity.type
_entity.pdbx_description
1 polymer ?
#
loop_
_entity_poly.entity_id
_entity_poly.type
_entity_poly.pdbx_seq_one_letter_code
_entity_poly.pdbx_strand_id
1 'polypeptide(L)'
;MATSLLASAAVIALAGCGSTEPTGSVAVSSTPVSTSADAKAATPDVAPSEPGLVVYASNYSVSDTVSRVQRALETAGAVAATVDFEKLAQGAGETIRPTTVVIGGNPKAASPLIAADQRAAIDLPQKYLVWQAANGTVFLAYNSAEYIATLAGIPVSSDALDGLRAGSASTASDATGSSAAAAEGTDVSAAPGYLVEKTSDASVAASIARYEAAFAAKNQPTVATVDLASAAAETPLRPTMVTYVGNPAVSTALVGAQQTMGIDLPARYVAWQDAEGIVHVAHPDIRVLAARHSISPTNPVLDMVAAATTGFTDAASGSGS
;
A
#
# COMPACT_ATOMS: atom_id res chain seq x y z
N MET A 1 -9.36 -36.93 43.98
CA MET A 1 -9.53 -36.82 45.44
C MET A 1 -9.23 -35.38 45.83
N ALA A 2 -10.16 -34.76 46.52
CA ALA A 2 -10.20 -33.34 46.83
C ALA A 2 -9.28 -32.97 48.02
N THR A 3 -8.72 -31.76 48.01
CA THR A 3 -8.59 -30.97 49.24
C THR A 3 -8.59 -29.48 48.90
N SER A 4 -9.51 -28.78 49.56
CA SER A 4 -9.86 -27.36 49.47
C SER A 4 -8.98 -26.51 50.38
N LEU A 5 -8.84 -25.20 50.13
CA LEU A 5 -8.72 -24.20 51.20
C LEU A 5 -9.02 -22.75 50.69
N LEU A 6 -10.14 -22.20 51.18
CA LEU A 6 -10.42 -20.83 51.69
C LEU A 6 -10.03 -19.59 50.84
N ALA A 7 -10.96 -18.79 50.31
CA ALA A 7 -11.95 -17.87 50.95
C ALA A 7 -11.42 -16.43 51.13
N SER A 8 -12.07 -15.45 50.48
CA SER A 8 -12.61 -14.21 51.11
C SER A 8 -13.26 -13.28 50.09
N ALA A 9 -14.55 -13.05 50.28
CA ALA A 9 -15.33 -11.99 49.66
C ALA A 9 -15.43 -10.81 50.64
N ALA A 10 -15.51 -9.58 50.13
CA ALA A 10 -15.97 -8.42 50.90
C ALA A 10 -16.93 -7.59 50.06
N VAL A 11 -18.20 -7.68 50.43
CA VAL A 11 -19.31 -6.79 50.06
C VAL A 11 -19.40 -5.74 51.17
N ILE A 12 -19.51 -4.46 50.82
CA ILE A 12 -20.02 -3.43 51.73
C ILE A 12 -21.18 -2.74 51.03
N ALA A 13 -22.37 -3.02 51.55
CA ALA A 13 -23.58 -2.22 51.36
C ALA A 13 -23.77 -1.36 52.62
N LEU A 14 -24.16 -0.10 52.45
CA LEU A 14 -24.74 0.73 53.50
C LEU A 14 -25.98 1.40 52.93
N ALA A 15 -27.12 1.03 53.53
CA ALA A 15 -28.43 1.61 53.33
C ALA A 15 -28.63 2.86 54.20
N GLY A 16 -29.54 3.75 53.78
CA GLY A 16 -30.05 4.83 54.63
C GLY A 16 -31.24 5.55 53.99
N CYS A 17 -32.44 5.20 54.46
CA CYS A 17 -33.76 5.73 54.10
C CYS A 17 -34.00 7.21 54.44
N GLY A 18 -34.99 7.83 53.80
CA GLY A 18 -35.69 9.00 54.37
C GLY A 18 -36.57 9.78 53.38
N SER A 19 -37.86 9.46 53.36
CA SER A 19 -38.98 10.07 52.61
C SER A 19 -39.35 11.50 53.05
N THR A 20 -39.86 12.33 52.12
CA THR A 20 -41.17 13.04 52.18
C THR A 20 -41.30 14.12 51.07
N GLU A 21 -42.42 14.10 50.33
CA GLU A 21 -42.89 15.18 49.46
C GLU A 21 -43.45 16.35 50.30
N PRO A 22 -43.52 17.58 49.74
CA PRO A 22 -44.85 18.03 49.31
C PRO A 22 -44.90 18.86 48.02
N THR A 23 -46.11 18.85 47.47
CA THR A 23 -46.76 19.65 46.42
C THR A 23 -46.27 21.10 46.23
N GLY A 24 -46.12 21.51 44.97
CA GLY A 24 -46.02 22.93 44.58
C GLY A 24 -45.75 23.15 43.09
N SER A 25 -46.82 23.20 42.29
CA SER A 25 -46.80 23.61 40.88
C SER A 25 -46.51 25.10 40.75
N VAL A 26 -45.43 25.47 40.04
CA VAL A 26 -45.32 26.73 39.28
C VAL A 26 -44.53 26.43 38.01
N ALA A 27 -45.21 26.45 36.87
CA ALA A 27 -44.59 26.37 35.56
C ALA A 27 -43.85 27.67 35.25
N VAL A 28 -42.52 27.58 35.11
CA VAL A 28 -41.70 28.66 34.52
C VAL A 28 -41.02 28.09 33.30
N SER A 29 -41.60 28.38 32.14
CA SER A 29 -41.02 28.10 30.84
C SER A 29 -39.72 28.90 30.72
N SER A 30 -38.59 28.21 30.84
CA SER A 30 -37.27 28.75 30.52
C SER A 30 -36.71 27.90 29.39
N THR A 31 -36.77 28.47 28.19
CA THR A 31 -36.08 27.98 27.01
C THR A 31 -34.58 27.85 27.33
N PRO A 32 -33.95 26.67 27.19
CA PRO A 32 -32.51 26.63 27.17
C PRO A 32 -32.05 27.30 25.88
N VAL A 33 -31.31 28.41 26.02
CA VAL A 33 -30.42 28.90 24.96
C VAL A 33 -29.39 27.79 24.75
N SER A 34 -29.58 26.99 23.70
CA SER A 34 -28.52 26.16 23.15
C SER A 34 -27.41 27.10 22.70
N THR A 35 -26.39 27.27 23.54
CA THR A 35 -25.05 27.65 23.08
C THR A 35 -24.62 26.57 22.10
N SER A 36 -24.80 26.84 20.82
CA SER A 36 -24.08 26.16 19.75
C SER A 36 -22.60 26.42 19.99
N ALA A 37 -21.95 25.49 20.69
CA ALA A 37 -20.52 25.32 20.56
C ALA A 37 -20.28 25.17 19.06
N ASP A 38 -19.55 26.12 18.47
CA ASP A 38 -19.02 26.01 17.13
C ASP A 38 -18.30 24.66 17.01
N ALA A 39 -19.03 23.67 16.51
CA ALA A 39 -18.43 22.50 15.92
C ALA A 39 -17.64 23.06 14.74
N LYS A 40 -16.35 23.30 14.97
CA LYS A 40 -15.37 23.51 13.91
C LYS A 40 -15.59 22.37 12.93
N ALA A 41 -16.31 22.65 11.85
CA ALA A 41 -16.60 21.69 10.81
C ALA A 41 -15.25 21.10 10.43
N ALA A 42 -15.09 19.80 10.69
CA ALA A 42 -13.95 19.06 10.20
C ALA A 42 -14.01 19.23 8.68
N THR A 43 -13.13 20.07 8.13
CA THR A 43 -12.89 20.10 6.69
C THR A 43 -12.61 18.66 6.29
N PRO A 44 -13.45 18.02 5.46
CA PRO A 44 -13.17 16.67 5.02
C PRO A 44 -11.79 16.68 4.38
N ASP A 45 -10.94 15.76 4.80
CA ASP A 45 -9.68 15.51 4.10
C ASP A 45 -10.08 15.11 2.68
N VAL A 46 -9.69 15.94 1.70
CA VAL A 46 -10.03 15.72 0.29
C VAL A 46 -9.31 14.45 -0.14
N ALA A 47 -9.99 13.56 -0.86
CA ALA A 47 -9.35 12.38 -1.41
C ALA A 47 -8.08 12.80 -2.19
N PRO A 48 -6.90 12.23 -1.87
CA PRO A 48 -5.66 12.68 -2.49
C PRO A 48 -5.69 12.43 -3.99
N SER A 49 -5.05 13.31 -4.75
CA SER A 49 -4.98 13.24 -6.21
C SER A 49 -3.54 13.11 -6.69
N GLU A 50 -2.73 12.33 -5.96
CA GLU A 50 -1.32 12.09 -6.33
C GLU A 50 -1.24 11.54 -7.76
N PRO A 51 -0.23 11.94 -8.56
CA PRO A 51 -0.11 11.54 -9.97
C PRO A 51 -0.34 10.04 -10.19
N GLY A 52 -1.23 9.69 -11.12
CA GLY A 52 -1.54 8.31 -11.49
C GLY A 52 -2.24 7.45 -10.43
N LEU A 53 -2.68 8.04 -9.31
CA LEU A 53 -3.39 7.31 -8.26
C LEU A 53 -4.91 7.41 -8.48
N VAL A 54 -5.61 6.27 -8.47
CA VAL A 54 -7.07 6.21 -8.42
C VAL A 54 -7.48 5.93 -6.99
N VAL A 55 -8.38 6.75 -6.42
CA VAL A 55 -8.75 6.70 -5.01
C VAL A 55 -10.25 6.52 -4.86
N TYR A 56 -10.66 5.54 -4.05
CA TYR A 56 -12.04 5.25 -3.67
C TYR A 56 -12.22 5.50 -2.18
N ALA A 57 -13.33 6.14 -1.80
CA ALA A 57 -13.78 6.15 -0.41
C ALA A 57 -14.43 4.79 -0.07
N SER A 58 -14.08 4.21 1.07
CA SER A 58 -14.65 2.95 1.55
C SER A 58 -15.77 3.18 2.55
N ASN A 59 -16.84 2.39 2.42
CA ASN A 59 -17.93 2.32 3.38
C ASN A 59 -17.60 1.44 4.60
N TYR A 60 -16.38 0.93 4.68
CA TYR A 60 -15.94 -0.05 5.68
C TYR A 60 -14.68 0.40 6.43
N SER A 61 -14.39 -0.28 7.53
CA SER A 61 -13.13 -0.08 8.27
C SER A 61 -11.91 -0.46 7.41
N VAL A 62 -10.71 -0.05 7.83
CA VAL A 62 -9.45 -0.45 7.14
C VAL A 62 -9.31 -1.96 7.09
N SER A 63 -9.49 -2.66 8.21
CA SER A 63 -9.38 -4.12 8.26
C SER A 63 -10.41 -4.80 7.36
N ASP A 64 -11.66 -4.34 7.38
CA ASP A 64 -12.73 -4.90 6.54
C ASP A 64 -12.48 -4.66 5.04
N THR A 65 -11.97 -3.47 4.69
CA THR A 65 -11.63 -3.13 3.31
C THR A 65 -10.46 -3.99 2.82
N VAL A 66 -9.41 -4.17 3.63
CA VAL A 66 -8.28 -5.06 3.33
C VAL A 66 -8.75 -6.50 3.10
N SER A 67 -9.57 -7.05 3.99
CA SER A 67 -10.11 -8.40 3.83
C SER A 67 -10.97 -8.55 2.57
N ARG A 68 -11.71 -7.50 2.19
CA ARG A 68 -12.47 -7.50 0.93
C ARG A 68 -11.58 -7.44 -0.31
N VAL A 69 -10.51 -6.64 -0.28
CA VAL A 69 -9.49 -6.66 -1.36
C VAL A 69 -8.92 -8.06 -1.52
N GLN A 70 -8.49 -8.69 -0.43
CA GLN A 70 -7.93 -10.04 -0.46
C GLN A 70 -8.91 -11.05 -1.07
N ARG A 71 -10.20 -11.01 -0.67
CA ARG A 71 -11.25 -11.88 -1.24
C ARG A 71 -11.51 -11.63 -2.72
N ALA A 72 -11.54 -10.36 -3.14
CA ALA A 72 -11.69 -10.02 -4.55
C ALA A 72 -10.51 -10.57 -5.38
N LEU A 73 -9.30 -10.49 -4.81
CA LEU A 73 -8.09 -11.05 -5.42
C LEU A 73 -8.07 -12.58 -5.42
N GLU A 74 -8.57 -13.27 -4.41
CA GLU A 74 -8.70 -14.75 -4.42
C GLU A 74 -9.58 -15.26 -5.57
N THR A 75 -10.55 -14.45 -6.00
CA THR A 75 -11.46 -14.81 -7.10
C THR A 75 -10.85 -14.48 -8.46
N ALA A 76 -10.08 -13.39 -8.55
CA ALA A 76 -9.54 -12.87 -9.80
C ALA A 76 -8.08 -13.26 -10.06
N GLY A 77 -7.32 -13.70 -9.07
CA GLY A 77 -5.88 -13.89 -9.13
C GLY A 77 -5.30 -14.38 -7.80
N ALA A 78 -4.20 -13.76 -7.33
CA ALA A 78 -3.55 -14.14 -6.09
C ALA A 78 -3.02 -12.92 -5.29
N VAL A 79 -3.02 -13.06 -3.96
CA VAL A 79 -2.33 -12.16 -3.04
C VAL A 79 -0.88 -12.64 -2.90
N ALA A 80 0.08 -11.79 -3.25
CA ALA A 80 1.50 -12.07 -3.06
C ALA A 80 1.97 -11.68 -1.65
N ALA A 81 1.48 -10.54 -1.14
CA ALA A 81 1.80 -10.07 0.20
C ALA A 81 0.72 -9.11 0.74
N THR A 82 0.71 -8.94 2.05
CA THR A 82 -0.03 -7.86 2.72
C THR A 82 0.89 -7.26 3.77
N VAL A 83 1.09 -5.94 3.71
CA VAL A 83 1.99 -5.21 4.62
C VAL A 83 1.18 -4.20 5.40
N ASP A 84 1.08 -4.43 6.71
CA ASP A 84 0.45 -3.55 7.68
C ASP A 84 1.50 -2.60 8.26
N PHE A 85 1.50 -1.34 7.79
CA PHE A 85 2.49 -0.36 8.21
C PHE A 85 2.25 0.13 9.64
N GLU A 86 1.00 0.11 10.13
CA GLU A 86 0.69 0.46 11.51
C GLU A 86 1.35 -0.55 12.45
N LYS A 87 1.22 -1.85 12.16
CA LYS A 87 1.87 -2.91 12.92
C LYS A 87 3.40 -2.83 12.86
N LEU A 88 3.97 -2.48 11.70
CA LEU A 88 5.41 -2.25 11.58
C LEU A 88 5.87 -1.07 12.47
N ALA A 89 5.12 0.03 12.48
CA ALA A 89 5.40 1.18 13.32
C ALA A 89 5.31 0.83 14.82
N GLN A 90 4.25 0.12 15.23
CA GLN A 90 4.08 -0.33 16.62
C GLN A 90 5.25 -1.21 17.08
N GLY A 91 5.73 -2.11 16.21
CA GLY A 91 6.91 -2.93 16.46
C GLY A 91 8.21 -2.12 16.64
N ALA A 92 8.27 -0.91 16.08
CA ALA A 92 9.36 0.04 16.23
C ALA A 92 9.14 1.05 17.39
N GLY A 93 8.05 0.94 18.15
CA GLY A 93 7.69 1.89 19.21
C GLY A 93 7.12 3.21 18.69
N GLU A 94 6.72 3.25 17.41
CA GLU A 94 6.09 4.39 16.77
C GLU A 94 4.58 4.17 16.62
N THR A 95 3.85 5.24 16.32
CA THR A 95 2.41 5.17 16.06
C THR A 95 2.11 5.98 14.81
N ILE A 96 1.54 5.30 13.82
CA ILE A 96 0.99 5.92 12.61
C ILE A 96 -0.49 5.54 12.50
N ARG A 97 -1.24 6.26 11.67
CA ARG A 97 -2.63 5.91 11.39
C ARG A 97 -2.72 4.57 10.63
N PRO A 98 -3.84 3.83 10.77
CA PRO A 98 -4.08 2.58 10.06
C PRO A 98 -3.77 2.71 8.57
N THR A 99 -2.80 1.95 8.08
CA THR A 99 -2.30 1.99 6.71
C THR A 99 -1.78 0.61 6.32
N THR A 100 -2.37 0.00 5.30
CA THR A 100 -2.05 -1.36 4.86
C THR A 100 -2.03 -1.42 3.34
N VAL A 101 -1.03 -2.06 2.76
CA VAL A 101 -0.99 -2.35 1.32
C VAL A 101 -1.17 -3.84 1.07
N VAL A 102 -2.02 -4.19 0.12
CA VAL A 102 -2.16 -5.54 -0.42
C VAL A 102 -1.50 -5.57 -1.79
N ILE A 103 -0.52 -6.46 -1.96
CA ILE A 103 0.19 -6.68 -3.22
C ILE A 103 -0.37 -7.97 -3.83
N GLY A 104 -0.96 -7.86 -5.01
CA GLY A 104 -1.61 -8.99 -5.66
C GLY A 104 -2.51 -8.54 -6.80
N GLY A 105 -2.83 -9.46 -7.70
CA GLY A 105 -3.59 -9.12 -8.89
C GLY A 105 -3.91 -10.34 -9.74
N ASN A 106 -4.64 -10.08 -10.82
CA ASN A 106 -4.90 -11.06 -11.87
C ASN A 106 -3.76 -11.03 -12.89
N PRO A 107 -2.93 -12.09 -13.00
CA PRO A 107 -1.85 -12.14 -13.99
C PRO A 107 -2.36 -11.97 -15.43
N LYS A 108 -3.55 -12.48 -15.77
CA LYS A 108 -4.17 -12.33 -17.10
C LYS A 108 -4.48 -10.87 -17.44
N ALA A 109 -4.85 -10.07 -16.44
CA ALA A 109 -5.12 -8.65 -16.64
C ALA A 109 -3.84 -7.83 -16.86
N ALA A 110 -2.74 -8.26 -16.23
CA ALA A 110 -1.45 -7.57 -16.24
C ALA A 110 -0.53 -8.01 -17.39
N SER A 111 -0.63 -9.26 -17.84
CA SER A 111 0.30 -9.86 -18.80
C SER A 111 0.36 -9.16 -20.16
N PRO A 112 -0.73 -8.62 -20.75
CA PRO A 112 -0.63 -7.88 -22.01
C PRO A 112 0.26 -6.64 -21.89
N LEU A 113 0.18 -5.94 -20.75
CA LEU A 113 1.00 -4.75 -20.49
C LEU A 113 2.48 -5.11 -20.34
N ILE A 114 2.79 -6.18 -19.59
CA ILE A 114 4.17 -6.68 -19.42
C ILE A 114 4.73 -7.21 -20.75
N ALA A 115 3.90 -7.82 -21.59
CA ALA A 115 4.29 -8.31 -22.91
C ALA A 115 4.63 -7.15 -23.86
N ALA A 116 3.90 -6.03 -23.76
CA ALA A 116 4.18 -4.83 -24.53
C ALA A 116 5.52 -4.19 -24.12
N ASP A 117 5.78 -4.08 -22.82
CA ASP A 117 7.09 -3.69 -22.28
C ASP A 117 7.32 -4.24 -20.87
N GLN A 118 8.40 -5.00 -20.67
CA GLN A 118 8.68 -5.66 -19.39
C GLN A 118 8.99 -4.68 -18.25
N ARG A 119 9.31 -3.41 -18.54
CA ARG A 119 9.46 -2.39 -17.49
C ARG A 119 8.15 -2.15 -16.74
N ALA A 120 7.00 -2.41 -17.35
CA ALA A 120 5.71 -2.37 -16.65
C ALA A 120 5.65 -3.36 -15.47
N ALA A 121 6.46 -4.41 -15.48
CA ALA A 121 6.52 -5.38 -14.39
C ALA A 121 6.94 -4.76 -13.05
N ILE A 122 7.71 -3.66 -13.03
CA ILE A 122 8.14 -3.07 -11.75
C ILE A 122 6.97 -2.56 -10.88
N ASP A 123 5.84 -2.26 -11.50
CA ASP A 123 4.61 -1.83 -10.82
C ASP A 123 3.55 -2.92 -10.76
N LEU A 124 3.90 -4.15 -11.14
CA LEU A 124 3.04 -5.31 -11.14
C LEU A 124 3.64 -6.44 -10.27
N PRO A 125 2.83 -7.25 -9.56
CA PRO A 125 1.36 -7.23 -9.50
C PRO A 125 0.77 -5.94 -8.93
N GLN A 126 -0.53 -5.75 -9.15
CA GLN A 126 -1.23 -4.56 -8.68
C GLN A 126 -1.07 -4.38 -7.16
N LYS A 127 -1.06 -3.12 -6.72
CA LYS A 127 -1.00 -2.75 -5.31
C LYS A 127 -2.27 -1.99 -4.94
N TYR A 128 -2.86 -2.36 -3.81
CA TYR A 128 -4.05 -1.71 -3.25
C TYR A 128 -3.71 -1.20 -1.85
N LEU A 129 -3.51 0.11 -1.74
CA LEU A 129 -3.25 0.79 -0.47
C LEU A 129 -4.58 1.13 0.19
N VAL A 130 -4.78 0.72 1.44
CA VAL A 130 -5.95 1.04 2.25
C VAL A 130 -5.47 1.82 3.48
N TRP A 131 -6.07 2.98 3.76
CA TRP A 131 -5.68 3.78 4.91
C TRP A 131 -6.84 4.58 5.50
N GLN A 132 -6.69 4.98 6.77
CA GLN A 132 -7.59 5.89 7.45
C GLN A 132 -6.99 7.30 7.47
N ALA A 133 -7.71 8.27 6.89
CA ALA A 133 -7.38 9.68 6.93
C ALA A 133 -7.66 10.29 8.31
N ALA A 134 -7.19 11.52 8.54
CA ALA A 134 -7.28 12.17 9.85
C ALA A 134 -8.73 12.42 10.32
N ASN A 135 -9.67 12.60 9.37
CA ASN A 135 -11.10 12.76 9.64
C ASN A 135 -11.84 11.44 9.84
N GLY A 136 -11.14 10.30 9.78
CA GLY A 136 -11.71 8.96 9.92
C GLY A 136 -12.23 8.34 8.63
N THR A 137 -12.20 9.05 7.49
CA THR A 137 -12.53 8.45 6.19
C THR A 137 -11.52 7.37 5.85
N VAL A 138 -12.01 6.21 5.41
CA VAL A 138 -11.17 5.13 4.90
C VAL A 138 -11.10 5.25 3.38
N PHE A 139 -9.89 5.21 2.86
CA PHE A 139 -9.63 5.22 1.43
C PHE A 139 -8.99 3.91 0.99
N LEU A 140 -9.25 3.53 -0.25
CA LEU A 140 -8.51 2.54 -1.01
C LEU A 140 -7.94 3.22 -2.25
N ALA A 141 -6.68 2.96 -2.59
CA ALA A 141 -6.06 3.48 -3.78
C ALA A 141 -5.21 2.45 -4.52
N TYR A 142 -5.05 2.66 -5.82
CA TYR A 142 -4.19 1.87 -6.70
C TYR A 142 -3.60 2.73 -7.82
N ASN A 143 -2.47 2.32 -8.39
CA ASN A 143 -1.88 2.97 -9.57
C ASN A 143 -2.71 2.67 -10.82
N SER A 144 -3.11 3.68 -11.59
CA SER A 144 -3.87 3.49 -12.83
C SER A 144 -3.08 2.72 -13.89
N ALA A 145 -3.78 2.06 -14.81
CA ALA A 145 -3.14 1.37 -15.93
C ALA A 145 -2.40 2.36 -16.85
N GLU A 146 -2.94 3.57 -17.01
CA GLU A 146 -2.35 4.67 -17.77
C GLU A 146 -1.02 5.12 -17.17
N TYR A 147 -0.95 5.20 -15.84
CA TYR A 147 0.27 5.56 -15.13
C TYR A 147 1.36 4.50 -15.35
N ILE A 148 1.03 3.23 -15.13
CA ILE A 148 1.96 2.11 -15.33
C ILE A 148 2.43 2.05 -16.78
N ALA A 149 1.51 2.20 -17.74
CA ALA A 149 1.84 2.24 -19.16
C ALA A 149 2.80 3.39 -19.49
N THR A 150 2.55 4.59 -18.96
CA THR A 150 3.39 5.76 -19.24
C THR A 150 4.80 5.59 -18.68
N LEU A 151 4.94 5.03 -17.47
CA LEU A 151 6.25 4.71 -16.89
C LEU A 151 7.04 3.70 -17.72
N ALA A 152 6.35 2.76 -18.36
CA ALA A 152 6.95 1.78 -19.27
C ALA A 152 7.10 2.29 -20.72
N GLY A 153 6.65 3.50 -21.04
CA GLY A 153 6.67 4.04 -22.41
C GLY A 153 5.65 3.41 -23.36
N ILE A 154 4.62 2.74 -22.83
CA ILE A 154 3.51 2.15 -23.59
C ILE A 154 2.46 3.24 -23.85
N PRO A 155 1.97 3.41 -25.09
CA PRO A 155 0.89 4.35 -25.37
C PRO A 155 -0.36 4.04 -24.54
N VAL A 156 -0.91 5.06 -23.87
CA VAL A 156 -2.14 4.91 -23.05
C VAL A 156 -3.37 4.50 -23.84
N SER A 157 -3.33 4.64 -25.18
CA SER A 157 -4.35 4.16 -26.11
C SER A 157 -4.22 2.67 -26.47
N SER A 158 -3.26 1.95 -25.90
CA SER A 158 -3.07 0.52 -26.17
C SER A 158 -4.14 -0.32 -25.46
N ASP A 159 -4.72 -1.28 -26.18
CA ASP A 159 -5.65 -2.27 -25.63
C ASP A 159 -5.00 -3.17 -24.55
N ALA A 160 -3.66 -3.17 -24.45
CA ALA A 160 -2.93 -3.89 -23.42
C ALA A 160 -3.28 -3.44 -21.99
N LEU A 161 -3.86 -2.25 -21.83
CA LEU A 161 -4.26 -1.69 -20.55
C LEU A 161 -5.65 -2.16 -20.09
N ASP A 162 -6.49 -2.65 -21.02
CA ASP A 162 -7.94 -2.81 -20.78
C ASP A 162 -8.25 -3.78 -19.64
N GLY A 163 -7.54 -4.91 -19.60
CA GLY A 163 -7.69 -5.91 -18.55
C GLY A 163 -7.34 -5.34 -17.17
N LEU A 164 -6.22 -4.61 -17.07
CA LEU A 164 -5.78 -4.01 -15.83
C LEU A 164 -6.71 -2.89 -15.37
N ARG A 165 -7.13 -2.02 -16.29
CA ARG A 165 -8.08 -0.93 -16.04
C ARG A 165 -9.39 -1.46 -15.46
N ALA A 166 -9.99 -2.46 -16.12
CA ALA A 166 -11.24 -3.07 -15.66
C ALA A 166 -11.06 -3.84 -14.35
N GLY A 167 -10.01 -4.66 -14.24
CA GLY A 167 -9.75 -5.50 -13.07
C GLY A 167 -9.51 -4.70 -11.79
N SER A 168 -8.70 -3.64 -11.86
CA SER A 168 -8.42 -2.79 -10.70
C SER A 168 -9.63 -1.97 -10.26
N ALA A 169 -10.40 -1.41 -11.21
CA ALA A 169 -11.63 -0.69 -10.89
C ALA A 169 -12.70 -1.61 -10.27
N SER A 170 -12.86 -2.84 -10.78
CA SER A 170 -13.78 -3.83 -10.21
C SER A 170 -13.36 -4.19 -8.79
N THR A 171 -12.08 -4.52 -8.58
CA THR A 171 -11.54 -4.87 -7.26
C THR A 171 -11.77 -3.75 -6.25
N ALA A 172 -11.49 -2.50 -6.64
CA ALA A 172 -11.70 -1.34 -5.78
C ALA A 172 -13.18 -1.12 -5.45
N SER A 173 -14.07 -1.23 -6.44
CA SER A 173 -15.51 -1.03 -6.25
C SER A 173 -16.10 -2.08 -5.31
N ASP A 174 -15.76 -3.36 -5.52
CA ASP A 174 -16.21 -4.47 -4.69
C ASP A 174 -15.67 -4.37 -3.26
N ALA A 175 -14.40 -3.95 -3.11
CA ALA A 175 -13.77 -3.85 -1.80
C ALA A 175 -14.27 -2.67 -0.95
N THR A 176 -14.62 -1.57 -1.59
CA THR A 176 -15.06 -0.34 -0.92
C THR A 176 -16.58 -0.23 -0.77
N GLY A 177 -17.34 -0.96 -1.59
CA GLY A 177 -18.78 -0.78 -1.73
C GLY A 177 -19.16 0.54 -2.40
N SER A 178 -18.22 1.19 -3.08
CA SER A 178 -18.41 2.46 -3.81
C SER A 178 -18.41 2.20 -5.31
N SER A 179 -19.31 2.85 -6.04
CA SER A 179 -19.48 2.65 -7.49
C SER A 179 -18.59 3.52 -8.38
N ALA A 180 -17.86 4.48 -7.80
CA ALA A 180 -16.98 5.39 -8.52
C ALA A 180 -15.81 5.86 -7.66
N ALA A 181 -14.71 6.26 -8.31
CA ALA A 181 -13.58 6.88 -7.67
C ALA A 181 -13.97 8.23 -7.05
N ALA A 182 -13.42 8.53 -5.88
CA ALA A 182 -13.53 9.81 -5.20
C ALA A 182 -12.52 10.84 -5.71
N ALA A 183 -11.37 10.38 -6.24
CA ALA A 183 -10.37 11.21 -6.89
C ALA A 183 -9.51 10.38 -7.85
N GLU A 184 -8.96 11.05 -8.86
CA GLU A 184 -7.97 10.49 -9.79
C GLU A 184 -6.85 11.50 -10.04
N GLY A 185 -5.60 11.07 -9.84
CA GLY A 185 -4.42 11.83 -10.25
C GLY A 185 -4.25 11.78 -11.76
N THR A 186 -4.83 12.76 -12.45
CA THR A 186 -4.83 12.83 -13.93
C THR A 186 -3.44 13.07 -14.55
N ASP A 187 -2.48 13.56 -13.77
CA ASP A 187 -1.10 13.62 -14.21
C ASP A 187 -0.50 12.21 -14.23
N VAL A 188 -0.32 11.70 -15.44
CA VAL A 188 0.36 10.42 -15.69
C VAL A 188 1.68 10.64 -16.44
N SER A 189 2.22 11.86 -16.43
CA SER A 189 3.45 12.17 -17.16
C SER A 189 4.61 11.27 -16.73
N ALA A 190 5.48 10.91 -17.69
CA ALA A 190 6.65 10.12 -17.40
C ALA A 190 7.56 10.88 -16.43
N ALA A 191 7.80 10.31 -15.24
CA ALA A 191 8.73 10.87 -14.27
C ALA A 191 10.17 10.56 -14.72
N PRO A 192 10.98 11.56 -15.11
CA PRO A 192 12.37 11.32 -15.51
C PRO A 192 13.14 10.69 -14.35
N GLY A 193 13.94 9.66 -14.65
CA GLY A 193 14.73 8.97 -13.63
C GLY A 193 13.92 8.04 -12.73
N TYR A 194 12.70 7.65 -13.12
CA TYR A 194 11.88 6.72 -12.35
C TYR A 194 12.62 5.41 -12.05
N LEU A 195 13.25 4.78 -13.04
CA LEU A 195 14.03 3.55 -12.86
C LEU A 195 15.53 3.80 -12.83
N VAL A 196 16.18 3.22 -11.81
CA VAL A 196 17.61 2.95 -11.81
C VAL A 196 17.80 1.54 -12.36
N GLU A 197 18.33 1.45 -13.58
CA GLU A 197 18.42 0.20 -14.35
C GLU A 197 19.88 -0.16 -14.67
N LYS A 198 20.19 -1.45 -14.61
CA LYS A 198 21.47 -2.03 -15.02
C LYS A 198 21.25 -3.34 -15.77
N THR A 199 22.20 -3.68 -16.64
CA THR A 199 22.29 -5.05 -17.17
C THR A 199 22.90 -5.99 -16.13
N SER A 200 22.43 -7.23 -16.07
CA SER A 200 22.97 -8.31 -15.24
C SER A 200 23.75 -9.31 -16.07
N ASP A 201 24.87 -9.81 -15.53
CA ASP A 201 25.65 -10.90 -16.12
C ASP A 201 25.07 -12.31 -15.83
N ALA A 202 23.91 -12.38 -15.15
CA ALA A 202 23.26 -13.61 -14.75
C ALA A 202 21.84 -13.73 -15.31
N SER A 203 21.26 -14.94 -15.22
CA SER A 203 19.84 -15.15 -15.57
C SER A 203 18.90 -14.34 -14.68
N VAL A 204 17.65 -14.17 -15.09
CA VAL A 204 16.62 -13.49 -14.27
C VAL A 204 16.51 -14.11 -12.88
N ALA A 205 16.37 -15.44 -12.79
CA ALA A 205 16.27 -16.14 -11.52
C ALA A 205 17.53 -15.99 -10.65
N ALA A 206 18.73 -16.05 -11.25
CA ALA A 206 19.98 -15.85 -10.52
C ALA A 206 20.16 -14.40 -10.06
N SER A 207 19.67 -13.42 -10.83
CA SER A 207 19.66 -12.00 -10.45
C SER A 207 18.71 -11.73 -9.28
N ILE A 208 17.53 -12.35 -9.27
CA ILE A 208 16.62 -12.34 -8.10
C ILE A 208 17.27 -12.97 -6.87
N ALA A 209 17.94 -14.12 -7.02
CA ALA A 209 18.65 -14.75 -5.91
C ALA A 209 19.76 -13.85 -5.34
N ARG A 210 20.44 -13.06 -6.18
CA ARG A 210 21.43 -12.05 -5.74
C ARG A 210 20.78 -10.90 -4.98
N TYR A 211 19.61 -10.41 -5.41
CA TYR A 211 18.84 -9.44 -4.64
C TYR A 211 18.52 -9.98 -3.24
N GLU A 212 17.93 -11.18 -3.16
CA GLU A 212 17.53 -11.79 -1.89
C GLU A 212 18.72 -12.06 -0.96
N ALA A 213 19.86 -12.50 -1.51
CA ALA A 213 21.10 -12.65 -0.75
C ALA A 213 21.62 -11.31 -0.21
N ALA A 214 21.54 -10.24 -1.01
CA ALA A 214 21.95 -8.90 -0.59
C ALA A 214 21.01 -8.33 0.49
N PHE A 215 19.70 -8.55 0.39
CA PHE A 215 18.74 -8.19 1.42
C PHE A 215 19.06 -8.91 2.75
N ALA A 216 19.26 -10.22 2.69
CA ALA A 216 19.61 -11.04 3.84
C ALA A 216 20.92 -10.58 4.52
N ALA A 217 21.94 -10.22 3.75
CA ALA A 217 23.19 -9.68 4.26
C ALA A 217 23.02 -8.35 5.02
N LYS A 218 21.92 -7.63 4.79
CA LYS A 218 21.53 -6.40 5.51
C LYS A 218 20.46 -6.64 6.59
N ASN A 219 20.13 -7.91 6.89
CA ASN A 219 19.03 -8.30 7.78
C ASN A 219 17.67 -7.72 7.36
N GLN A 220 17.46 -7.54 6.05
CA GLN A 220 16.20 -7.10 5.49
C GLN A 220 15.48 -8.31 4.89
N PRO A 221 14.28 -8.68 5.40
CA PRO A 221 13.58 -9.85 4.91
C PRO A 221 12.95 -9.59 3.53
N THR A 222 13.01 -10.59 2.66
CA THR A 222 12.17 -10.65 1.46
C THR A 222 10.70 -10.75 1.89
N VAL A 223 9.87 -9.83 1.42
CA VAL A 223 8.42 -9.80 1.69
C VAL A 223 7.70 -10.78 0.76
N ALA A 224 8.03 -10.75 -0.52
CA ALA A 224 7.51 -11.65 -1.53
C ALA A 224 8.42 -11.63 -2.76
N THR A 225 8.38 -12.72 -3.52
CA THR A 225 8.96 -12.79 -4.86
C THR A 225 7.89 -13.38 -5.78
N VAL A 226 7.65 -12.74 -6.91
CA VAL A 226 6.62 -13.11 -7.87
C VAL A 226 7.26 -13.37 -9.23
N ASP A 227 7.08 -14.59 -9.73
CA ASP A 227 7.40 -14.93 -11.11
C ASP A 227 6.22 -14.57 -12.01
N LEU A 228 6.33 -13.41 -12.66
CA LEU A 228 5.28 -12.89 -13.53
C LEU A 228 5.19 -13.68 -14.84
N ALA A 229 6.31 -14.22 -15.31
CA ALA A 229 6.33 -15.01 -16.54
C ALA A 229 5.60 -16.35 -16.36
N SER A 230 5.87 -17.05 -15.27
CA SER A 230 5.16 -18.30 -14.94
C SER A 230 3.68 -18.09 -14.63
N ALA A 231 3.30 -16.90 -14.14
CA ALA A 231 1.91 -16.57 -13.86
C ALA A 231 1.08 -16.19 -15.11
N ALA A 232 1.73 -15.82 -16.22
CA ALA A 232 1.08 -15.34 -17.43
C ALA A 232 0.66 -16.49 -18.36
N ALA A 233 -0.42 -17.20 -17.98
CA ALA A 233 -0.86 -18.41 -18.67
C ALA A 233 -1.30 -18.20 -20.14
N GLU A 234 -1.90 -17.05 -20.47
CA GLU A 234 -2.48 -16.79 -21.80
C GLU A 234 -1.61 -15.91 -22.70
N THR A 235 -0.77 -15.06 -22.11
CA THR A 235 0.16 -14.19 -22.84
C THR A 235 1.58 -14.58 -22.44
N PRO A 236 2.30 -15.37 -23.26
CA PRO A 236 3.66 -15.78 -22.93
C PRO A 236 4.55 -14.57 -22.70
N LEU A 237 5.25 -14.56 -21.56
CA LEU A 237 6.23 -13.53 -21.24
C LEU A 237 7.63 -14.13 -21.30
N ARG A 238 8.60 -13.31 -21.72
CA ARG A 238 10.01 -13.59 -21.44
C ARG A 238 10.23 -13.60 -19.92
N PRO A 239 11.27 -14.29 -19.42
CA PRO A 239 11.58 -14.34 -17.99
C PRO A 239 11.49 -12.95 -17.34
N THR A 240 10.61 -12.83 -16.34
CA THR A 240 10.31 -11.56 -15.67
C THR A 240 9.88 -11.86 -14.24
N MET A 241 10.61 -11.34 -13.27
CA MET A 241 10.35 -11.57 -11.84
C MET A 241 10.47 -10.26 -11.07
N VAL A 242 9.67 -10.13 -10.01
CA VAL A 242 9.75 -8.99 -9.08
C VAL A 242 9.93 -9.52 -7.67
N THR A 243 10.81 -8.88 -6.90
CA THR A 243 11.02 -9.17 -5.47
C THR A 243 10.83 -7.91 -4.64
N TYR A 244 10.28 -8.09 -3.45
CA TYR A 244 9.93 -7.02 -2.51
C TYR A 244 10.75 -7.21 -1.23
N VAL A 245 11.31 -6.13 -0.70
CA VAL A 245 12.11 -6.17 0.53
C VAL A 245 11.48 -5.31 1.63
N GLY A 246 11.42 -5.87 2.83
CA GLY A 246 10.92 -5.19 4.01
C GLY A 246 12.02 -4.36 4.67
N ASN A 247 11.76 -3.08 4.88
CA ASN A 247 12.55 -2.23 5.77
C ASN A 247 11.60 -1.46 6.70
N PRO A 248 11.25 -2.02 7.88
CA PRO A 248 10.25 -1.44 8.76
C PRO A 248 10.54 0.02 9.13
N ALA A 249 11.79 0.36 9.45
CA ALA A 249 12.15 1.73 9.83
C ALA A 249 11.91 2.73 8.69
N VAL A 250 12.32 2.38 7.46
CA VAL A 250 12.10 3.22 6.28
C VAL A 250 10.62 3.33 5.96
N SER A 251 9.90 2.21 5.96
CA SER A 251 8.48 2.19 5.66
C SER A 251 7.68 3.01 6.67
N THR A 252 7.94 2.85 7.96
CA THR A 252 7.29 3.62 9.03
C THR A 252 7.58 5.12 8.89
N ALA A 253 8.83 5.51 8.67
CA ALA A 253 9.20 6.92 8.53
C ALA A 253 8.52 7.58 7.33
N LEU A 254 8.50 6.91 6.17
CA LEU A 254 7.95 7.47 4.94
C LEU A 254 6.42 7.46 4.91
N VAL A 255 5.77 6.39 5.40
CA VAL A 255 4.30 6.34 5.54
C VAL A 255 3.81 7.31 6.62
N GLY A 256 4.60 7.49 7.69
CA GLY A 256 4.33 8.50 8.71
C GLY A 256 4.44 9.93 8.18
N ALA A 257 5.35 10.20 7.25
CA ALA A 257 5.45 11.48 6.56
C ALA A 257 4.28 11.70 5.59
N GLN A 258 3.89 10.68 4.82
CA GLN A 258 2.74 10.72 3.92
C GLN A 258 2.16 9.31 3.71
N GLN A 259 0.89 9.08 4.06
CA GLN A 259 0.27 7.75 4.00
C GLN A 259 0.20 7.18 2.59
N THR A 260 0.01 8.03 1.57
CA THR A 260 -0.04 7.59 0.16
C THR A 260 1.25 6.94 -0.31
N MET A 261 2.39 7.22 0.34
CA MET A 261 3.68 6.56 0.08
C MET A 261 3.62 5.04 0.30
N GLY A 262 2.63 4.55 1.06
CA GLY A 262 2.38 3.12 1.22
C GLY A 262 2.06 2.38 -0.08
N ILE A 263 1.64 3.07 -1.17
CA ILE A 263 1.43 2.44 -2.48
C ILE A 263 2.76 2.06 -3.16
N ASP A 264 3.83 2.73 -2.78
CA ASP A 264 5.16 2.57 -3.35
C ASP A 264 6.12 1.77 -2.44
N LEU A 265 5.62 1.36 -1.28
CA LEU A 265 6.30 0.51 -0.30
C LEU A 265 5.58 -0.84 -0.17
N PRO A 266 6.27 -1.91 0.26
CA PRO A 266 7.72 -2.06 0.42
C PRO A 266 8.52 -1.79 -0.86
N ALA A 267 9.82 -1.55 -0.72
CA ALA A 267 10.71 -1.36 -1.88
C ALA A 267 10.68 -2.61 -2.77
N ARG A 268 10.74 -2.38 -4.09
CA ARG A 268 10.53 -3.40 -5.13
C ARG A 268 11.66 -3.36 -6.14
N TYR A 269 12.03 -4.54 -6.62
CA TYR A 269 13.10 -4.75 -7.60
C TYR A 269 12.59 -5.72 -8.66
N VAL A 270 12.92 -5.45 -9.92
CA VAL A 270 12.56 -6.29 -11.05
C VAL A 270 13.83 -6.84 -11.69
N ALA A 271 13.75 -8.08 -12.18
CA ALA A 271 14.68 -8.64 -13.12
C ALA A 271 13.92 -9.17 -14.34
N TRP A 272 14.35 -8.83 -15.55
CA TRP A 272 13.69 -9.29 -16.77
C TRP A 272 14.69 -9.55 -17.89
N GLN A 273 14.32 -10.41 -18.83
CA GLN A 273 15.10 -10.67 -20.04
C GLN A 273 14.41 -10.04 -21.25
N ASP A 274 15.11 -9.15 -21.96
CA ASP A 274 14.60 -8.51 -23.18
C ASP A 274 14.61 -9.44 -24.40
N ALA A 275 14.22 -8.93 -25.57
CA ALA A 275 14.10 -9.71 -26.80
C ALA A 275 15.46 -10.18 -27.35
N GLU A 276 16.53 -9.45 -27.03
CA GLU A 276 17.92 -9.74 -27.38
C GLU A 276 18.55 -10.76 -26.42
N GLY A 277 17.84 -11.13 -25.35
CA GLY A 277 18.30 -12.07 -24.34
C GLY A 277 19.15 -11.43 -23.23
N ILE A 278 19.28 -10.10 -23.22
CA ILE A 278 19.98 -9.35 -22.18
C ILE A 278 19.09 -9.30 -20.94
N VAL A 279 19.69 -9.60 -19.79
CA VAL A 279 19.00 -9.53 -18.51
C VAL A 279 19.22 -8.15 -17.91
N HIS A 280 18.13 -7.53 -17.48
CA HIS A 280 18.11 -6.24 -16.81
C HIS A 280 17.65 -6.43 -15.38
N VAL A 281 18.16 -5.57 -14.51
CA VAL A 281 17.77 -5.45 -13.11
C VAL A 281 17.51 -3.98 -12.81
N ALA A 282 16.40 -3.67 -12.14
CA ALA A 282 16.05 -2.30 -11.85
C ALA A 282 15.27 -2.14 -10.55
N HIS A 283 15.24 -0.90 -10.05
CA HIS A 283 14.36 -0.45 -8.98
C HIS A 283 13.90 0.99 -9.22
N PRO A 284 12.76 1.42 -8.65
CA PRO A 284 12.36 2.81 -8.69
C PRO A 284 13.24 3.69 -7.78
N ASP A 285 13.63 4.88 -8.23
CA ASP A 285 14.31 5.85 -7.37
C ASP A 285 13.35 6.38 -6.30
N ILE A 286 13.68 6.12 -5.04
CA ILE A 286 12.86 6.54 -3.89
C ILE A 286 12.62 8.04 -3.85
N ARG A 287 13.50 8.87 -4.41
CA ARG A 287 13.36 10.34 -4.44
C ARG A 287 12.26 10.76 -5.41
N VAL A 288 12.14 10.07 -6.55
CA VAL A 288 11.06 10.29 -7.52
C VAL A 288 9.73 9.88 -6.90
N LEU A 289 9.70 8.73 -6.22
CA LEU A 289 8.52 8.27 -5.49
C LEU A 289 8.12 9.22 -4.35
N ALA A 290 9.09 9.72 -3.58
CA ALA A 290 8.85 10.67 -2.51
C ALA A 290 8.28 12.00 -3.05
N ALA A 291 8.83 12.51 -4.15
CA ALA A 291 8.35 13.72 -4.81
C ALA A 291 6.90 13.57 -5.31
N ARG A 292 6.54 12.40 -5.86
CA ARG A 292 5.16 12.07 -6.26
C ARG A 292 4.16 12.23 -5.12
N HIS A 293 4.60 12.03 -3.88
CA HIS A 293 3.77 12.09 -2.67
C HIS A 293 3.99 13.37 -1.85
N SER A 294 4.57 14.40 -2.45
CA SER A 294 4.87 15.67 -1.78
C SER A 294 5.75 15.53 -0.51
N ILE A 295 6.54 14.47 -0.40
CA ILE A 295 7.54 14.32 0.66
C ILE A 295 8.74 15.21 0.31
N SER A 296 9.17 16.02 1.28
CA SER A 296 10.29 16.96 1.07
C SER A 296 11.54 16.25 0.53
N PRO A 297 12.21 16.79 -0.52
CA PRO A 297 13.45 16.23 -1.03
C PRO A 297 14.60 16.29 -0.02
N THR A 298 14.47 17.11 1.04
CA THR A 298 15.44 17.17 2.15
C THR A 298 15.11 16.20 3.28
N ASN A 299 14.14 15.28 3.11
CA ASN A 299 13.85 14.25 4.10
C ASN A 299 15.12 13.38 4.28
N PRO A 300 15.67 13.29 5.50
CA PRO A 300 16.98 12.68 5.74
C PRO A 300 17.03 11.17 5.43
N VAL A 301 15.87 10.51 5.30
CA VAL A 301 15.79 9.09 4.98
C VAL A 301 16.07 8.84 3.49
N LEU A 302 15.80 9.80 2.60
CA LEU A 302 15.79 9.57 1.15
C LEU A 302 17.17 9.23 0.59
N ASP A 303 18.22 9.95 0.95
CA ASP A 303 19.57 9.71 0.42
C ASP A 303 20.12 8.35 0.89
N MET A 304 19.88 8.01 2.16
CA MET A 304 20.27 6.71 2.71
C MET A 304 19.55 5.57 1.98
N VAL A 305 18.25 5.71 1.72
CA VAL A 305 17.46 4.68 1.04
C VAL A 305 17.88 4.57 -0.42
N ALA A 306 18.06 5.68 -1.14
CA ALA A 306 18.50 5.68 -2.53
C ALA A 306 19.87 4.99 -2.71
N ALA A 307 20.81 5.25 -1.79
CA ALA A 307 22.10 4.58 -1.78
C ALA A 307 21.96 3.07 -1.50
N ALA A 308 21.13 2.69 -0.53
CA ALA A 308 20.89 1.29 -0.20
C ALA A 308 20.24 0.51 -1.34
N THR A 309 19.20 1.08 -1.98
CA THR A 309 18.51 0.43 -3.11
C THR A 309 19.41 0.30 -4.33
N THR A 310 20.25 1.31 -4.61
CA THR A 310 21.29 1.22 -5.64
C THR A 310 22.27 0.09 -5.34
N GLY A 311 22.75 -0.03 -4.11
CA GLY A 311 23.65 -1.11 -3.72
C GLY A 311 23.05 -2.52 -3.91
N PHE A 312 21.73 -2.67 -3.73
CA PHE A 312 21.07 -3.95 -4.03
C PHE A 312 21.02 -4.25 -5.54
N THR A 313 20.74 -3.24 -6.38
CA THR A 313 20.79 -3.41 -7.85
C THR A 313 22.22 -3.66 -8.35
N ASP A 314 23.22 -3.07 -7.72
CA ASP A 314 24.64 -3.35 -7.99
C ASP A 314 24.97 -4.81 -7.72
N ALA A 315 24.55 -5.34 -6.56
CA ALA A 315 24.73 -6.74 -6.20
C ALA A 315 24.02 -7.68 -7.20
N ALA A 316 22.79 -7.36 -7.60
CA ALA A 316 22.04 -8.17 -8.56
C ALA A 316 22.67 -8.21 -9.95
N SER A 317 23.21 -7.07 -10.41
CA SER A 317 23.84 -6.95 -11.73
C SER A 317 25.15 -7.74 -11.88
N GLY A 318 25.80 -8.11 -10.77
CA GLY A 318 27.14 -8.69 -10.80
C GLY A 318 28.28 -7.66 -10.96
N SER A 319 27.96 -6.36 -10.97
CA SER A 319 28.95 -5.28 -11.06
C SER A 319 29.66 -4.96 -9.72
N GLY A 320 29.27 -5.62 -8.63
CA GLY A 320 29.94 -5.52 -7.33
C GLY A 320 31.05 -6.56 -7.16
N SER A 321 32.29 -6.13 -7.35
CA SER A 321 33.50 -6.80 -6.83
C SER A 321 33.75 -6.44 -5.38
#